data_AF-A0A9D4Z1P7-F1
#
_entry.id   AF-A0A9D4Z1P7-F1
#
_cell.length_a   1.000
_cell.length_b   1.000
_cell.length_c   1.000
_cell.angle_alpha   90.00
_cell.angle_beta   90.00
_cell.angle_gamma   90.00
#
_symmetry.space_group_name_H-M   'P 1'
#
loop_
_entity.id
_entity.type
_entity.pdbx_description
1 polymer ?
#
loop_
_entity_poly.entity_id
_entity_poly.type
_entity_poly.pdbx_seq_one_letter_code
_entity_poly.pdbx_strand_id
1 'polypeptide(L)'
;MAPKQSSASANKGRAGSPKTKSPAKKLKAEGEQPGRTGEEQEEAEEAGKPTIDAGGDAPASHTRSHDDGAAPVSAARATAAAADANVLPQPTIADIILGDHRDTVALLERFEAVAGSGDALMLEKLTDAIAITIRLHSQAEFEVLYPVMEKKLGEKGKQARQHSMQEHSKIEEDLLKALEKRKEGGGELTSTMKEITDLFMQHLKEEENELVPQMLQNMSEEEQIELAASFMLAKAKAPLSPQPIAA
;
A
#
# COMPACT_ATOMS: atom_id res chain seq x y z
N MET A 1 -50.84 1.04 -64.41
CA MET A 1 -50.11 1.49 -65.62
C MET A 1 -48.62 1.59 -65.30
N ALA A 2 -47.76 1.52 -66.31
CA ALA A 2 -46.28 1.59 -66.29
C ALA A 2 -45.80 2.06 -67.70
N PRO A 3 -44.50 2.23 -68.03
CA PRO A 3 -43.25 2.25 -67.25
C PRO A 3 -42.86 3.73 -66.91
N LYS A 4 -41.64 4.29 -66.81
CA LYS A 4 -40.21 4.01 -67.16
C LYS A 4 -39.30 4.57 -66.03
N GLN A 5 -38.21 3.92 -65.58
CA GLN A 5 -36.94 3.43 -66.19
C GLN A 5 -35.78 4.47 -66.21
N SER A 6 -34.58 3.97 -65.87
CA SER A 6 -33.21 4.50 -66.03
C SER A 6 -32.53 4.89 -64.71
N SER A 7 -31.33 4.39 -64.36
CA SER A 7 -30.50 3.32 -64.95
C SER A 7 -29.67 2.64 -63.86
N ALA A 8 -28.98 1.54 -64.19
CA ALA A 8 -28.13 0.80 -63.26
C ALA A 8 -26.71 0.62 -63.82
N SER A 9 -25.73 0.49 -62.93
CA SER A 9 -24.60 -0.41 -63.16
C SER A 9 -24.02 -0.88 -61.83
N ALA A 10 -23.59 -2.13 -61.78
CA ALA A 10 -22.88 -2.73 -60.66
C ALA A 10 -21.67 -3.48 -61.20
N ASN A 11 -20.60 -3.57 -60.43
CA ASN A 11 -19.47 -4.45 -60.74
C ASN A 11 -19.14 -5.36 -59.56
N LYS A 12 -18.74 -6.60 -59.86
CA LYS A 12 -18.55 -7.68 -58.89
C LYS A 12 -17.37 -8.55 -59.32
N GLY A 13 -16.38 -8.72 -58.44
CA GLY A 13 -15.32 -9.70 -58.61
C GLY A 13 -14.04 -9.34 -57.84
N ARG A 14 -13.19 -10.30 -57.46
CA ARG A 14 -13.36 -11.77 -57.41
C ARG A 14 -12.35 -12.33 -56.39
N ALA A 15 -12.63 -13.50 -55.81
CA ALA A 15 -11.80 -14.11 -54.76
C ALA A 15 -10.35 -14.42 -55.20
N GLY A 16 -9.41 -14.36 -54.25
CA GLY A 16 -8.01 -14.75 -54.44
C GLY A 16 -7.28 -15.08 -53.13
N SER A 17 -6.88 -16.33 -52.96
CA SER A 17 -5.98 -16.89 -51.93
C SER A 17 -5.59 -18.30 -52.41
N PRO A 18 -4.31 -18.74 -52.34
CA PRO A 18 -3.76 -19.19 -51.04
C PRO A 18 -2.21 -19.17 -50.84
N LYS A 19 -1.80 -19.29 -49.56
CA LYS A 19 -0.64 -20.04 -48.99
C LYS A 19 0.72 -20.12 -49.73
N THR A 20 1.79 -19.74 -49.01
CA THR A 20 3.06 -20.51 -48.78
C THR A 20 3.83 -19.79 -47.65
N LYS A 21 4.23 -20.40 -46.52
CA LYS A 21 5.25 -21.45 -46.23
C LYS A 21 6.70 -21.10 -46.61
N SER A 22 7.52 -20.76 -45.59
CA SER A 22 8.90 -21.26 -45.41
C SER A 22 9.37 -21.05 -43.95
N PRO A 23 10.39 -21.79 -43.43
CA PRO A 23 10.57 -21.94 -41.97
C PRO A 23 12.00 -21.69 -41.41
N ALA A 24 12.05 -21.65 -40.07
CA ALA A 24 13.16 -22.08 -39.20
C ALA A 24 14.51 -21.32 -39.19
N LYS A 25 14.96 -21.00 -37.96
CA LYS A 25 16.25 -21.49 -37.48
C LYS A 25 16.19 -21.87 -35.98
N LYS A 26 16.82 -22.99 -35.64
CA LYS A 26 16.92 -23.56 -34.28
C LYS A 26 18.32 -23.25 -33.74
N LEU A 27 18.40 -22.66 -32.55
CA LEU A 27 19.59 -22.73 -31.68
C LEU A 27 19.12 -22.92 -30.23
N LYS A 28 19.13 -24.16 -29.76
CA LYS A 28 19.37 -24.46 -28.34
C LYS A 28 20.88 -24.61 -28.18
N ALA A 29 21.44 -24.07 -27.11
CA ALA A 29 22.71 -24.51 -26.56
C ALA A 29 22.41 -25.23 -25.24
N GLU A 30 22.81 -26.49 -25.14
CA GLU A 30 22.80 -27.24 -23.89
C GLU A 30 24.19 -27.09 -23.24
N GLY A 31 24.22 -26.87 -21.93
CA GLY A 31 25.44 -26.75 -21.14
C GLY A 31 25.15 -27.32 -19.76
N GLU A 32 25.73 -28.47 -19.46
CA GLU A 32 25.46 -29.25 -18.26
C GLU A 32 26.75 -29.58 -17.52
N GLN A 33 26.61 -29.86 -16.22
CA GLN A 33 27.58 -30.47 -15.30
C GLN A 33 28.68 -29.56 -14.69
N PRO A 34 29.25 -29.96 -13.53
CA PRO A 34 28.81 -30.99 -12.57
C PRO A 34 28.38 -30.40 -11.21
N GLY A 35 27.81 -31.25 -10.35
CA GLY A 35 27.46 -30.89 -8.97
C GLY A 35 28.65 -30.93 -7.99
N ARG A 36 28.37 -30.63 -6.71
CA ARG A 36 29.32 -30.73 -5.59
C ARG A 36 28.68 -31.48 -4.42
N THR A 37 29.33 -32.55 -3.98
CA THR A 37 28.93 -33.39 -2.82
C THR A 37 29.83 -33.14 -1.61
N GLY A 38 29.45 -33.71 -0.46
CA GLY A 38 30.03 -33.49 0.87
C GLY A 38 28.90 -33.02 1.80
N GLU A 39 28.27 -33.89 2.59
CA GLU A 39 28.80 -34.51 3.83
C GLU A 39 29.08 -33.41 4.87
N GLU A 40 28.17 -33.16 5.82
CA GLU A 40 27.92 -33.95 7.04
C GLU A 40 29.11 -33.97 8.00
N GLN A 41 28.95 -33.28 9.14
CA GLN A 41 29.46 -33.74 10.42
C GLN A 41 28.66 -33.09 11.56
N GLU A 42 28.22 -33.93 12.50
CA GLU A 42 27.82 -33.49 13.83
C GLU A 42 29.07 -33.10 14.63
N GLU A 43 28.94 -32.14 15.54
CA GLU A 43 29.54 -32.30 16.87
C GLU A 43 28.72 -31.49 17.89
N ALA A 44 28.69 -31.98 19.13
CA ALA A 44 27.90 -31.41 20.21
C ALA A 44 28.76 -31.31 21.47
N GLU A 45 28.58 -30.25 22.26
CA GLU A 45 29.06 -30.24 23.64
C GLU A 45 28.11 -29.49 24.58
N GLU A 46 28.23 -29.79 25.87
CA GLU A 46 27.33 -29.41 26.96
C GLU A 46 28.02 -28.41 27.91
N ALA A 47 27.28 -27.99 28.94
CA ALA A 47 27.69 -27.25 30.13
C ALA A 47 27.75 -25.70 30.01
N GLY A 48 27.31 -24.96 31.03
CA GLY A 48 26.64 -25.43 32.25
C GLY A 48 26.06 -24.31 33.11
N LYS A 49 25.16 -24.70 34.04
CA LYS A 49 24.62 -23.80 35.06
C LYS A 49 25.34 -24.02 36.40
N PRO A 50 25.80 -22.97 37.09
CA PRO A 50 25.94 -23.00 38.54
C PRO A 50 24.59 -22.67 39.20
N THR A 51 24.15 -23.50 40.14
CA THR A 51 23.12 -23.15 41.13
C THR A 51 23.79 -22.52 42.35
N ILE A 52 23.04 -21.66 43.06
CA ILE A 52 23.25 -21.38 44.48
C ILE A 52 21.92 -21.55 45.21
N ASP A 53 21.98 -22.04 46.44
CA ASP A 53 20.84 -22.48 47.25
C ASP A 53 20.94 -21.91 48.68
N ALA A 54 19.80 -21.91 49.38
CA ALA A 54 19.56 -21.44 50.75
C ALA A 54 19.79 -19.93 51.02
N GLY A 55 18.99 -19.27 51.87
CA GLY A 55 17.77 -19.72 52.56
C GLY A 55 17.59 -19.06 53.93
N GLY A 56 16.36 -19.01 54.43
CA GLY A 56 16.06 -18.71 55.85
C GLY A 56 15.34 -17.38 56.14
N ASP A 57 14.20 -17.52 56.82
CA ASP A 57 13.54 -16.63 57.79
C ASP A 57 13.47 -15.10 57.61
N ALA A 58 12.22 -14.64 57.54
CA ALA A 58 11.72 -13.42 58.19
C ALA A 58 11.42 -13.71 59.70
N PRO A 59 11.05 -12.75 60.58
CA PRO A 59 10.70 -11.36 60.28
C PRO A 59 11.33 -10.30 61.22
N ALA A 60 11.24 -9.03 60.81
CA ALA A 60 11.38 -7.88 61.72
C ALA A 60 10.34 -6.80 61.36
N SER A 61 9.39 -6.55 62.26
CA SER A 61 8.39 -5.49 62.11
C SER A 61 8.97 -4.13 62.53
N HIS A 62 9.03 -3.17 61.61
CA HIS A 62 9.20 -1.76 61.97
C HIS A 62 8.07 -0.90 61.40
N THR A 63 7.43 -0.15 62.30
CA THR A 63 6.34 0.78 61.99
C THR A 63 6.86 1.96 61.19
N ARG A 64 6.30 2.20 60.00
CA ARG A 64 6.55 3.42 59.25
C ARG A 64 5.86 4.60 59.93
N SER A 65 6.62 5.41 60.66
CA SER A 65 6.15 6.73 61.10
C SER A 65 5.72 7.56 59.90
N HIS A 66 4.62 8.31 60.04
CA HIS A 66 4.34 9.42 59.14
C HIS A 66 5.35 10.54 59.41
N ASP A 67 5.92 11.08 58.34
CA ASP A 67 6.62 12.36 58.32
C ASP A 67 6.08 13.11 57.10
N ASP A 68 5.41 14.24 57.33
CA ASP A 68 4.71 15.01 56.28
C ASP A 68 5.68 15.90 55.49
N GLY A 69 6.73 15.28 54.97
CA GLY A 69 7.73 15.90 54.10
C GLY A 69 7.15 16.20 52.71
N ALA A 70 6.55 17.37 52.55
CA ALA A 70 6.02 17.84 51.27
C ALA A 70 7.13 17.89 50.20
N ALA A 71 7.06 16.96 49.24
CA ALA A 71 8.03 16.88 48.15
C ALA A 71 8.06 18.19 47.35
N PRO A 72 9.24 18.74 46.99
CA PRO A 72 9.33 20.01 46.31
C PRO A 72 8.66 19.91 44.93
N VAL A 73 7.63 20.73 44.70
CA VAL A 73 6.82 20.76 43.46
C VAL A 73 7.70 20.92 42.20
N SER A 74 8.89 21.51 42.35
CA SER A 74 9.91 21.61 41.30
C SER A 74 10.39 20.26 40.76
N ALA A 75 10.44 19.20 41.57
CA ALA A 75 10.87 17.88 41.11
C ALA A 75 9.80 17.24 40.21
N ALA A 76 8.55 17.25 40.65
CA ALA A 76 7.42 16.77 39.85
C ALA A 76 7.25 17.57 38.53
N ARG A 77 7.48 18.89 38.58
CA ARG A 77 7.45 19.75 37.39
C ARG A 77 8.62 19.48 36.45
N ALA A 78 9.81 19.17 36.96
CA ALA A 78 10.96 18.77 36.15
C ALA A 78 10.74 17.40 35.48
N THR A 79 10.15 16.42 36.19
CA THR A 79 9.81 15.12 35.59
C THR A 79 8.69 15.22 34.55
N ALA A 80 7.72 16.14 34.72
CA ALA A 80 6.70 16.41 33.70
C ALA A 80 7.32 17.04 32.44
N ALA A 81 8.15 18.08 32.60
CA ALA A 81 8.84 18.70 31.46
C ALA A 81 9.82 17.75 30.76
N ALA A 82 10.45 16.81 31.49
CA ALA A 82 11.28 15.76 30.91
C ALA A 82 10.48 14.66 30.21
N ALA A 83 9.21 14.46 30.57
CA ALA A 83 8.30 13.57 29.86
C ALA A 83 7.84 14.21 28.54
N ASP A 84 7.40 15.48 28.55
CA ASP A 84 7.11 16.25 27.32
C ASP A 84 8.30 16.25 26.36
N ALA A 85 9.52 16.50 26.87
CA ALA A 85 10.75 16.51 26.08
C ALA A 85 11.19 15.14 25.53
N ASN A 86 10.49 14.05 25.86
CA ASN A 86 10.75 12.70 25.36
C ASN A 86 9.52 12.08 24.65
N VAL A 87 8.53 12.89 24.29
CA VAL A 87 7.47 12.51 23.35
C VAL A 87 8.06 12.57 21.93
N LEU A 88 7.94 11.49 21.15
CA LEU A 88 8.23 11.53 19.71
C LEU A 88 7.23 12.48 19.05
N PRO A 89 7.65 13.37 18.12
CA PRO A 89 6.74 14.30 17.46
C PRO A 89 5.58 13.52 16.81
N GLN A 90 4.35 13.97 17.04
CA GLN A 90 3.18 13.29 16.50
C GLN A 90 3.11 13.50 14.98
N PRO A 91 2.75 12.48 14.20
CA PRO A 91 2.73 12.58 12.74
C PRO A 91 1.66 13.58 12.28
N THR A 92 2.04 14.46 11.36
CA THR A 92 1.10 15.31 10.63
C THR A 92 0.31 14.47 9.61
N ILE A 93 -0.78 15.04 9.07
CA ILE A 93 -1.51 14.41 7.97
C ILE A 93 -0.63 14.17 6.74
N ALA A 94 0.38 15.02 6.51
CA ALA A 94 1.37 14.83 5.45
C ALA A 94 2.25 13.61 5.70
N ASP A 95 2.74 13.41 6.94
CA ASP A 95 3.57 12.25 7.29
C ASP A 95 2.82 10.92 7.10
N ILE A 96 1.53 10.89 7.41
CA ILE A 96 0.68 9.70 7.23
C ILE A 96 0.43 9.43 5.74
N ILE A 97 0.03 10.43 4.97
CA ILE A 97 -0.28 10.27 3.53
C ILE A 97 0.96 9.88 2.74
N LEU A 98 2.06 10.64 2.88
CA LEU A 98 3.32 10.36 2.19
C LEU A 98 3.97 9.05 2.68
N GLY A 99 3.67 8.62 3.90
CA GLY A 99 4.01 7.29 4.41
C GLY A 99 3.28 6.18 3.64
N ASP A 100 1.95 6.24 3.58
CA ASP A 100 1.11 5.29 2.84
C ASP A 100 1.47 5.21 1.35
N HIS A 101 1.73 6.36 0.72
CA HIS A 101 2.18 6.46 -0.66
C HIS A 101 3.47 5.65 -0.87
N ARG A 102 4.51 5.96 -0.09
CA ARG A 102 5.82 5.30 -0.16
C ARG A 102 5.73 3.80 0.09
N ASP A 103 4.97 3.39 1.10
CA ASP A 103 4.83 1.97 1.45
C ASP A 103 4.06 1.21 0.35
N THR A 104 3.06 1.84 -0.27
CA THR A 104 2.34 1.28 -1.44
C THR A 104 3.25 1.18 -2.66
N VAL A 105 4.04 2.22 -2.97
CA VAL A 105 5.04 2.20 -4.06
C VAL A 105 6.07 1.09 -3.83
N ALA A 106 6.60 0.95 -2.61
CA ALA A 106 7.54 -0.12 -2.28
C ALA A 106 6.94 -1.53 -2.45
N LEU A 107 5.64 -1.71 -2.20
CA LEU A 107 4.94 -2.96 -2.50
C LEU A 107 4.77 -3.20 -4.01
N LEU A 108 4.45 -2.16 -4.79
CA LEU A 108 4.31 -2.22 -6.25
C LEU A 108 5.65 -2.53 -6.94
N GLU A 109 6.72 -1.82 -6.57
CA GLU A 109 8.10 -2.11 -7.01
C GLU A 109 8.51 -3.54 -6.64
N ARG A 110 8.18 -3.99 -5.42
CA ARG A 110 8.48 -5.35 -4.97
C ARG A 110 7.68 -6.39 -5.76
N PHE A 111 6.46 -6.08 -6.20
CA PHE A 111 5.68 -6.93 -7.09
C PHE A 111 6.34 -7.05 -8.46
N GLU A 112 6.67 -5.93 -9.13
CA GLU A 112 7.34 -5.95 -10.44
C GLU A 112 8.65 -6.75 -10.39
N ALA A 113 9.46 -6.54 -9.36
CA ALA A 113 10.73 -7.23 -9.15
C ALA A 113 10.61 -8.76 -8.98
N VAL A 114 9.43 -9.29 -8.62
CA VAL A 114 9.19 -10.75 -8.47
C VAL A 114 8.19 -11.33 -9.47
N ALA A 115 7.54 -10.52 -10.31
CA ALA A 115 6.56 -10.97 -11.31
C ALA A 115 7.10 -12.06 -12.25
N GLY A 116 8.38 -11.97 -12.64
CA GLY A 116 9.06 -12.96 -13.48
C GLY A 116 9.64 -14.17 -12.74
N SER A 117 9.54 -14.26 -11.40
CA SER A 117 10.26 -15.26 -10.58
C SER A 117 9.61 -16.65 -10.55
N GLY A 118 8.30 -16.73 -10.79
CA GLY A 118 7.51 -17.94 -10.55
C GLY A 118 7.08 -18.17 -9.10
N ASP A 119 7.43 -17.28 -8.16
CA ASP A 119 6.96 -17.35 -6.76
C ASP A 119 5.51 -16.86 -6.63
N ALA A 120 4.57 -17.74 -6.96
CA ALA A 120 3.14 -17.48 -6.87
C ALA A 120 2.67 -17.13 -5.44
N LEU A 121 3.36 -17.61 -4.40
CA LEU A 121 3.00 -17.30 -3.00
C LEU A 121 3.44 -15.88 -2.61
N MET A 122 4.58 -15.40 -3.12
CA MET A 122 4.97 -14.00 -2.97
C MET A 122 4.05 -13.08 -3.77
N LEU A 123 3.66 -13.46 -4.99
CA LEU A 123 2.70 -12.70 -5.80
C LEU A 123 1.33 -12.60 -5.13
N GLU A 124 0.78 -13.71 -4.62
CA GLU A 124 -0.47 -13.73 -3.84
C GLU A 124 -0.42 -12.73 -2.67
N LYS A 125 0.63 -12.79 -1.86
CA LYS A 125 0.81 -11.92 -0.68
C LYS A 125 0.99 -10.45 -1.04
N LEU A 126 1.70 -10.15 -2.12
CA LEU A 126 1.90 -8.76 -2.57
C LEU A 126 0.60 -8.18 -3.13
N THR A 127 -0.14 -8.91 -3.97
CA THR A 127 -1.46 -8.46 -4.44
C THR A 127 -2.44 -8.24 -3.28
N ASP A 128 -2.48 -9.14 -2.29
CA ASP A 128 -3.31 -8.94 -1.09
C ASP A 128 -2.87 -7.70 -0.28
N ALA A 129 -1.57 -7.51 -0.05
CA ALA A 129 -1.06 -6.35 0.68
C ALA A 129 -1.35 -5.02 -0.05
N ILE A 130 -1.12 -4.96 -1.36
CA ILE A 130 -1.37 -3.77 -2.18
C ILE A 130 -2.86 -3.41 -2.18
N ALA A 131 -3.74 -4.42 -2.36
CA ALA A 131 -5.18 -4.21 -2.35
C ALA A 131 -5.68 -3.66 -1.01
N ILE A 132 -5.16 -4.18 0.11
CA ILE A 132 -5.49 -3.67 1.45
C ILE A 132 -4.96 -2.23 1.63
N THR A 133 -3.69 -1.97 1.32
CA THR A 133 -3.09 -0.65 1.59
C THR A 133 -3.77 0.46 0.80
N ILE A 134 -3.98 0.27 -0.51
CA ILE A 134 -4.70 1.22 -1.37
C ILE A 134 -6.13 1.42 -0.84
N ARG A 135 -6.85 0.34 -0.49
CA ARG A 135 -8.24 0.43 -0.06
C ARG A 135 -8.44 1.12 1.28
N LEU A 136 -7.51 0.93 2.22
CA LEU A 136 -7.55 1.63 3.50
C LEU A 136 -7.30 3.13 3.30
N HIS A 137 -6.39 3.48 2.38
CA HIS A 137 -6.02 4.86 2.06
C HIS A 137 -7.17 5.61 1.37
N SER A 138 -7.69 5.10 0.24
CA SER A 138 -8.77 5.73 -0.55
C SER A 138 -10.02 6.04 0.29
N GLN A 139 -10.41 5.13 1.18
CA GLN A 139 -11.55 5.35 2.07
C GLN A 139 -11.31 6.48 3.08
N ALA A 140 -10.09 6.58 3.64
CA ALA A 140 -9.74 7.65 4.56
C ALA A 140 -9.66 9.01 3.85
N GLU A 141 -9.24 9.04 2.59
CA GLU A 141 -9.26 10.25 1.76
C GLU A 141 -10.68 10.75 1.51
N PHE A 142 -11.63 9.87 1.13
CA PHE A 142 -13.03 10.27 0.91
C PHE A 142 -13.80 10.64 2.18
N GLU A 143 -13.47 10.04 3.33
CA GLU A 143 -14.09 10.37 4.62
C GLU A 143 -13.50 11.65 5.26
N VAL A 144 -12.20 11.90 5.10
CA VAL A 144 -11.46 12.89 5.91
C VAL A 144 -10.76 13.95 5.05
N LEU A 145 -10.02 13.55 4.02
CA LEU A 145 -9.13 14.45 3.27
C LEU A 145 -9.89 15.36 2.30
N TYR A 146 -10.64 14.76 1.36
CA TYR A 146 -11.35 15.52 0.33
C TYR A 146 -12.42 16.49 0.88
N PRO A 147 -13.16 16.19 1.97
CA PRO A 147 -14.02 17.19 2.62
C PRO A 147 -13.28 18.44 3.12
N VAL A 148 -12.00 18.30 3.54
CA VAL A 148 -11.16 19.44 3.92
C VAL A 148 -10.64 20.17 2.67
N MET A 149 -10.28 19.45 1.61
CA MET A 149 -9.92 20.05 0.32
C MET A 149 -11.09 20.83 -0.31
N GLU A 150 -12.31 20.31 -0.31
CA GLU A 150 -13.52 21.04 -0.75
C GLU A 150 -13.70 22.34 0.05
N LYS A 151 -13.55 22.28 1.37
CA LYS A 151 -13.71 23.42 2.28
C LYS A 151 -12.62 24.50 2.08
N LYS A 152 -11.37 24.11 1.81
CA LYS A 152 -10.24 25.04 1.65
C LYS A 152 -10.02 25.52 0.21
N LEU A 153 -10.23 24.66 -0.78
CA LEU A 153 -9.92 24.91 -2.20
C LEU A 153 -11.17 25.17 -3.06
N GLY A 154 -12.37 25.08 -2.49
CA GLY A 154 -13.63 25.40 -3.16
C GLY A 154 -13.91 24.48 -4.34
N GLU A 155 -14.28 25.05 -5.49
CA GLU A 155 -14.57 24.28 -6.71
C GLU A 155 -13.39 23.40 -7.16
N LYS A 156 -12.14 23.82 -6.90
CA LYS A 156 -10.96 23.00 -7.19
C LYS A 156 -10.92 21.74 -6.32
N GLY A 157 -11.26 21.85 -5.04
CA GLY A 157 -11.34 20.70 -4.14
C GLY A 157 -12.44 19.71 -4.53
N LYS A 158 -13.58 20.22 -5.02
CA LYS A 158 -14.66 19.36 -5.58
C LYS A 158 -14.23 18.65 -6.87
N GLN A 159 -13.54 19.37 -7.76
CA GLN A 159 -13.00 18.80 -9.00
C GLN A 159 -11.95 17.72 -8.72
N ALA A 160 -11.04 17.98 -7.79
CA ALA A 160 -10.06 16.99 -7.32
C ALA A 160 -10.74 15.73 -6.78
N ARG A 161 -11.70 15.87 -5.84
CA ARG A 161 -12.47 14.74 -5.31
C ARG A 161 -13.19 13.96 -6.41
N GLN A 162 -13.83 14.65 -7.36
CA GLN A 162 -14.53 13.99 -8.47
C GLN A 162 -13.56 13.25 -9.41
N HIS A 163 -12.35 13.77 -9.60
CA HIS A 163 -11.31 13.12 -10.40
C HIS A 163 -10.77 11.88 -9.69
N SER A 164 -10.29 12.02 -8.45
CA SER A 164 -9.77 10.91 -7.64
C SER A 164 -10.82 9.81 -7.43
N MET A 165 -12.11 10.15 -7.34
CA MET A 165 -13.21 9.15 -7.29
C MET A 165 -13.27 8.26 -8.54
N GLN A 166 -12.88 8.77 -9.71
CA GLN A 166 -12.80 7.98 -10.94
C GLN A 166 -11.51 7.15 -10.99
N GLU A 167 -10.38 7.73 -10.55
CA GLU A 167 -9.09 7.03 -10.49
C GLU A 167 -9.10 5.88 -9.48
N HIS A 168 -9.47 6.16 -8.22
CA HIS A 168 -9.61 5.15 -7.15
C HIS A 168 -10.62 4.06 -7.53
N SER A 169 -11.77 4.41 -8.12
CA SER A 169 -12.75 3.39 -8.54
C SER A 169 -12.19 2.47 -9.63
N LYS A 170 -11.46 3.01 -10.62
CA LYS A 170 -10.79 2.19 -11.65
C LYS A 170 -9.66 1.32 -11.05
N ILE A 171 -8.85 1.88 -10.15
CA ILE A 171 -7.79 1.13 -9.44
C ILE A 171 -8.42 0.00 -8.62
N GLU A 172 -9.50 0.26 -7.88
CA GLU A 172 -10.20 -0.74 -7.07
C GLU A 172 -10.90 -1.81 -7.93
N GLU A 173 -11.44 -1.47 -9.11
CA GLU A 173 -11.92 -2.46 -10.07
C GLU A 173 -10.81 -3.39 -10.56
N ASP A 174 -9.63 -2.84 -10.86
CA ASP A 174 -8.48 -3.62 -11.32
C ASP A 174 -7.89 -4.47 -10.19
N LEU A 175 -7.90 -3.97 -8.96
CA LEU A 175 -7.50 -4.74 -7.78
C LEU A 175 -8.41 -5.96 -7.57
N LEU A 176 -9.72 -5.88 -7.84
CA LEU A 176 -10.59 -7.07 -7.82
C LEU A 176 -10.14 -8.12 -8.85
N LYS A 177 -9.84 -7.70 -10.09
CA LYS A 177 -9.35 -8.58 -11.17
C LYS A 177 -8.00 -9.20 -10.79
N ALA A 178 -7.09 -8.42 -10.22
CA ALA A 178 -5.81 -8.90 -9.73
C ALA A 178 -5.97 -9.90 -8.56
N LEU A 179 -6.87 -9.61 -7.61
CA LEU A 179 -7.16 -10.50 -6.47
C LEU A 179 -7.72 -11.86 -6.92
N GLU A 180 -8.54 -11.91 -7.97
CA GLU A 180 -9.00 -13.17 -8.58
C GLU A 180 -7.82 -13.97 -9.17
N LYS A 181 -6.89 -13.30 -9.85
CA LYS A 181 -5.77 -13.93 -10.58
C LYS A 181 -4.53 -14.24 -9.74
N ARG A 182 -4.40 -13.66 -8.55
CA ARG A 182 -3.14 -13.66 -7.76
C ARG A 182 -2.53 -15.03 -7.47
N LYS A 183 -3.36 -16.08 -7.39
CA LYS A 183 -2.96 -17.48 -7.15
C LYS A 183 -2.44 -18.20 -8.38
N GLU A 184 -2.85 -17.76 -9.56
CA GLU A 184 -2.42 -18.31 -10.86
C GLU A 184 -1.19 -17.55 -11.40
N GLY A 185 -1.08 -16.27 -11.05
CA GLY A 185 0.04 -15.42 -11.43
C GLY A 185 0.04 -15.08 -12.92
N GLY A 186 1.24 -15.08 -13.52
CA GLY A 186 1.41 -14.98 -14.97
C GLY A 186 1.14 -13.58 -15.56
N GLY A 187 1.04 -13.55 -16.89
CA GLY A 187 1.03 -12.31 -17.67
C GLY A 187 -0.23 -11.45 -17.50
N GLU A 188 -1.38 -12.05 -17.20
CA GLU A 188 -2.63 -11.32 -16.97
C GLU A 188 -2.54 -10.50 -15.67
N LEU A 189 -2.20 -11.15 -14.55
CA LEU A 189 -1.93 -10.47 -13.27
C LEU A 189 -0.86 -9.39 -13.42
N THR A 190 0.23 -9.69 -14.14
CA THR A 190 1.34 -8.73 -14.34
C THR A 190 0.88 -7.49 -15.14
N SER A 191 0.01 -7.67 -16.14
CA SER A 191 -0.56 -6.54 -16.90
C SER A 191 -1.49 -5.69 -16.04
N THR A 192 -2.41 -6.32 -15.30
CA THR A 192 -3.34 -5.60 -14.42
C THR A 192 -2.62 -4.86 -13.30
N MET A 193 -1.61 -5.47 -12.67
CA MET A 193 -0.78 -4.81 -11.66
C MET A 193 0.04 -3.66 -12.24
N LYS A 194 0.44 -3.72 -13.52
CA LYS A 194 1.05 -2.58 -14.20
C LYS A 194 0.05 -1.45 -14.44
N GLU A 195 -1.17 -1.75 -14.89
CA GLU A 195 -2.23 -0.73 -15.06
C GLU A 195 -2.56 -0.02 -13.74
N ILE A 196 -2.64 -0.79 -12.63
CA ILE A 196 -2.77 -0.25 -11.27
C ILE A 196 -1.59 0.66 -10.90
N THR A 197 -0.35 0.23 -11.19
CA THR A 197 0.86 1.01 -10.89
C THR A 197 0.87 2.33 -11.66
N ASP A 198 0.61 2.29 -12.97
CA ASP A 198 0.66 3.48 -13.84
C ASP A 198 -0.42 4.51 -13.45
N LEU A 199 -1.62 4.05 -13.04
CA LEU A 199 -2.69 4.92 -12.52
C LEU A 199 -2.35 5.49 -11.13
N PHE A 200 -1.90 4.65 -10.19
CA PHE A 200 -1.55 5.08 -8.83
C PHE A 200 -0.43 6.13 -8.86
N MET A 201 0.59 5.95 -9.71
CA MET A 201 1.69 6.92 -9.87
C MET A 201 1.26 8.24 -10.53
N GLN A 202 0.17 8.28 -11.31
CA GLN A 202 -0.43 9.55 -11.73
C GLN A 202 -1.13 10.23 -10.55
N HIS A 203 -2.01 9.49 -9.87
CA HIS A 203 -2.76 9.98 -8.71
C HIS A 203 -1.85 10.59 -7.63
N LEU A 204 -0.80 9.87 -7.22
CA LEU A 204 0.21 10.38 -6.27
C LEU A 204 0.83 11.71 -6.72
N LYS A 205 1.10 11.86 -8.01
CA LYS A 205 1.75 13.06 -8.55
C LYS A 205 0.83 14.27 -8.43
N GLU A 206 -0.48 14.13 -8.58
CA GLU A 206 -1.45 15.22 -8.44
C GLU A 206 -1.68 15.57 -6.95
N GLU A 207 -1.80 14.56 -6.09
CA GLU A 207 -1.86 14.70 -4.63
C GLU A 207 -0.63 15.44 -4.06
N GLU A 208 0.57 14.90 -4.26
CA GLU A 208 1.80 15.35 -3.59
C GLU A 208 2.32 16.70 -4.10
N ASN A 209 2.18 16.99 -5.38
CA ASN A 209 2.72 18.22 -5.97
C ASN A 209 1.73 19.38 -5.96
N GLU A 210 0.42 19.12 -5.89
CA GLU A 210 -0.60 20.14 -6.07
C GLU A 210 -1.63 20.19 -4.93
N LEU A 211 -2.32 19.09 -4.63
CA LEU A 211 -3.49 19.11 -3.74
C LEU A 211 -3.12 19.21 -2.26
N VAL A 212 -2.29 18.29 -1.76
CA VAL A 212 -1.85 18.26 -0.36
C VAL A 212 -1.10 19.56 0.01
N PRO A 213 -0.10 20.04 -0.76
CA PRO A 213 0.58 21.30 -0.44
C PRO A 213 -0.36 22.52 -0.39
N GLN A 214 -1.45 22.53 -1.16
CA GLN A 214 -2.43 23.63 -1.14
C GLN A 214 -3.43 23.53 0.01
N MET A 215 -3.86 22.32 0.37
CA MET A 215 -4.71 22.09 1.55
C MET A 215 -3.99 22.50 2.85
N LEU A 216 -2.70 22.24 2.94
CA LEU A 216 -1.87 22.56 4.10
C LEU A 216 -1.56 24.07 4.24
N GLN A 217 -1.83 24.89 3.22
CA GLN A 217 -1.64 26.34 3.34
C GLN A 217 -2.55 26.90 4.44
N ASN A 218 -1.94 27.62 5.38
CA ASN A 218 -2.59 28.15 6.57
C ASN A 218 -3.36 27.04 7.33
N MET A 219 -2.71 25.88 7.52
CA MET A 219 -3.10 24.87 8.51
C MET A 219 -2.05 24.88 9.63
N SER A 220 -2.45 24.86 10.90
CA SER A 220 -1.49 24.76 12.01
C SER A 220 -0.91 23.34 12.13
N GLU A 221 0.11 23.15 12.98
CA GLU A 221 0.67 21.82 13.25
C GLU A 221 -0.35 20.96 14.02
N GLU A 222 -1.07 21.58 14.96
CA GLU A 222 -2.14 20.96 15.73
C GLU A 222 -3.32 20.53 14.84
N GLU A 223 -3.79 21.39 13.92
CA GLU A 223 -4.82 21.05 12.94
C GLU A 223 -4.40 19.85 12.05
N GLN A 224 -3.10 19.76 11.70
CA GLN A 224 -2.58 18.64 10.92
C GLN A 224 -2.50 17.33 11.71
N ILE A 225 -2.20 17.39 13.01
CA ILE A 225 -2.18 16.22 13.91
C ILE A 225 -3.61 15.74 14.21
N GLU A 226 -4.57 16.64 14.42
CA GLU A 226 -5.99 16.29 14.56
C GLU A 226 -6.55 15.64 13.28
N LEU A 227 -6.13 16.14 12.11
CA LEU A 227 -6.52 15.54 10.82
C LEU A 227 -5.85 14.18 10.59
N ALA A 228 -4.59 13.99 11.00
CA ALA A 228 -3.89 12.71 10.97
C ALA A 228 -4.59 11.65 11.86
N ALA A 229 -4.95 12.02 13.08
CA ALA A 229 -5.70 11.15 13.99
C ALA A 229 -7.06 10.74 13.41
N SER A 230 -7.74 11.69 12.74
CA SER A 230 -9.01 11.44 12.05
C SER A 230 -8.84 10.48 10.86
N PHE A 231 -7.79 10.67 10.05
CA PHE A 231 -7.46 9.82 8.90
C PHE A 231 -7.14 8.39 9.33
N MET A 232 -6.26 8.20 10.33
CA MET A 232 -5.97 6.88 10.90
C MET A 232 -7.21 6.17 11.46
N LEU A 233 -8.13 6.93 12.05
CA LEU A 233 -9.39 6.40 12.58
C LEU A 233 -10.42 6.07 11.48
N ALA A 234 -10.34 6.69 10.30
CA ALA A 234 -11.08 6.25 9.11
C ALA A 234 -10.47 4.96 8.53
N LYS A 235 -9.13 4.90 8.35
CA LYS A 235 -8.43 3.66 7.94
C LYS A 235 -8.81 2.48 8.84
N ALA A 236 -8.82 2.67 10.16
CA ALA A 236 -9.16 1.61 11.13
C ALA A 236 -10.61 1.10 11.05
N LYS A 237 -11.50 1.75 10.29
CA LYS A 237 -12.90 1.34 10.05
C LYS A 237 -13.15 0.83 8.63
N ALA A 238 -12.25 1.12 7.70
CA ALA A 238 -12.45 0.82 6.29
C ALA A 238 -12.48 -0.71 6.02
N PRO A 239 -13.30 -1.18 5.06
CA PRO A 239 -13.32 -2.58 4.67
C PRO A 239 -12.02 -2.96 3.97
N LEU A 240 -11.44 -4.12 4.30
CA LEU A 240 -10.18 -4.59 3.73
C LEU A 240 -10.25 -4.97 2.24
N SER A 241 -11.45 -5.24 1.73
CA SER A 241 -11.69 -5.60 0.31
C SER A 241 -12.00 -4.35 -0.52
N PRO A 242 -11.47 -4.21 -1.75
CA PRO A 242 -11.86 -3.15 -2.69
C PRO A 242 -13.38 -2.96 -2.81
N GLN A 243 -13.83 -1.71 -2.78
CA GLN A 243 -15.22 -1.26 -2.94
C GLN A 243 -15.30 -0.17 -4.04
N PRO A 244 -15.18 -0.52 -5.34
CA PRO A 244 -15.31 0.44 -6.43
C PRO A 244 -16.58 1.27 -6.31
N ILE A 245 -16.44 2.59 -6.36
CA ILE A 245 -17.57 3.51 -6.25
C ILE A 245 -18.36 3.44 -7.56
N ALA A 246 -19.61 2.99 -7.46
CA ALA A 246 -20.54 2.95 -8.57
C ALA A 246 -20.87 4.37 -9.06
N ALA A 247 -20.75 4.58 -10.37
CA ALA A 247 -20.99 5.85 -11.06
C ALA A 247 -22.47 6.10 -11.40
#